data_AF-A0A142XJA0-F1
#
_entry.id   AF-A0A142XJA0-F1
#
_cell.length_a   1.000
_cell.length_b   1.000
_cell.length_c   1.000
_cell.angle_alpha   90.00
_cell.angle_beta   90.00
_cell.angle_gamma   90.00
#
_symmetry.space_group_name_H-M   'P 1'
#
loop_
_entity.id
_entity.type
_entity.pdbx_description
1 polymer ?
#
loop_
_entity_poly.entity_id
_entity_poly.type
_entity_poly.pdbx_seq_one_letter_code
_entity_poly.pdbx_strand_id
1 'polypeptide(L)'
;MRTAEQNARARITYETAYSILPRRAHTDIEELKSEFDVSPDLGALFYFLEAAKRHRTEPNNLDVRSLRGHTGRIGVKLNYIVVEYPRFPAVNVLENLSDSSLITGYVLAPYFSAIVEDRFSSEVQCFVLGQSPDARTTLRIVSPIANTNLGDGCEPDLGAFLELLAQRIE
;
A
#
# COMPACT_ATOMS: atom_id res chain seq x y z
N MET A 1 1.27 11.57 18.68
CA MET A 1 1.93 12.13 17.48
C MET A 1 3.06 11.21 17.06
N ARG A 2 3.24 10.99 15.75
CA ARG A 2 4.28 10.11 15.20
C ARG A 2 5.66 10.78 15.31
N THR A 3 6.70 10.03 15.66
CA THR A 3 8.09 10.55 15.71
C THR A 3 8.68 10.73 14.31
N ALA A 4 9.78 11.49 14.18
CA ALA A 4 10.48 11.65 12.91
C ALA A 4 10.98 10.31 12.33
N GLU A 5 11.49 9.43 13.19
CA GLU A 5 11.93 8.08 12.80
C GLU A 5 10.75 7.23 12.27
N GLN A 6 9.63 7.22 13.00
CA GLN A 6 8.42 6.52 12.55
C GLN A 6 7.90 7.09 11.23
N ASN A 7 8.03 8.41 11.01
CA ASN A 7 7.63 9.04 9.75
C ASN A 7 8.57 8.68 8.58
N ALA A 8 9.88 8.56 8.83
CA ALA A 8 10.83 8.07 7.83
C ALA A 8 10.53 6.61 7.44
N ARG A 9 10.22 5.75 8.43
CA ARG A 9 9.80 4.36 8.20
C ARG A 9 8.47 4.28 7.43
N ALA A 10 7.49 5.11 7.78
CA ALA A 10 6.24 5.22 7.02
C ALA A 10 6.45 5.65 5.57
N ARG A 11 7.46 6.50 5.29
CA ARG A 11 7.80 6.92 3.93
C ARG A 11 8.26 5.74 3.07
N ILE A 12 8.96 4.74 3.64
CA ILE A 12 9.32 3.50 2.93
C ILE A 12 8.05 2.78 2.48
N THR A 13 7.10 2.52 3.41
CA THR A 13 5.84 1.83 3.07
C THR A 13 5.04 2.57 2.01
N TYR A 14 5.01 3.91 2.09
CA TYR A 14 4.32 4.74 1.12
C TYR A 14 4.94 4.63 -0.27
N GLU A 15 6.27 4.71 -0.39
CA GLU A 15 6.95 4.57 -1.69
C GLU A 15 6.73 3.16 -2.28
N THR A 16 6.75 2.12 -1.47
CA THR A 16 6.42 0.75 -1.92
C THR A 16 5.00 0.69 -2.50
N ALA A 17 4.00 1.18 -1.75
CA ALA A 17 2.58 1.07 -2.11
C ALA A 17 2.15 1.99 -3.26
N TYR A 18 2.65 3.22 -3.31
CA TYR A 18 2.16 4.26 -4.21
C TYR A 18 3.04 4.48 -5.46
N SER A 19 4.25 3.90 -5.51
CA SER A 19 5.20 4.15 -6.59
C SER A 19 5.80 2.87 -7.13
N ILE A 20 6.46 2.06 -6.28
CA ILE A 20 7.23 0.89 -6.76
C ILE A 20 6.31 -0.20 -7.28
N LEU A 21 5.37 -0.69 -6.46
CA LEU A 21 4.48 -1.78 -6.84
C LEU A 21 3.59 -1.41 -8.04
N PRO A 22 2.90 -0.24 -8.06
CA PRO A 22 2.10 0.15 -9.22
C PRO A 22 2.94 0.25 -10.49
N ARG A 23 4.13 0.88 -10.44
CA ARG A 23 5.00 0.98 -11.62
C ARG A 23 5.37 -0.40 -12.14
N ARG A 24 5.75 -1.32 -11.24
CA ARG A 24 6.13 -2.67 -11.62
C ARG A 24 4.96 -3.43 -12.22
N ALA A 25 3.79 -3.41 -11.59
CA ALA A 25 2.58 -4.07 -12.07
C ALA A 25 2.16 -3.61 -13.48
N HIS A 26 2.32 -2.32 -13.78
CA HIS A 26 2.01 -1.78 -15.11
C HIS A 26 3.14 -1.97 -16.16
N THR A 27 4.36 -2.29 -15.73
CA THR A 27 5.50 -2.50 -16.64
C THR A 27 5.65 -3.97 -16.99
N ASP A 28 5.58 -4.85 -15.99
CA ASP A 28 5.74 -6.29 -16.14
C ASP A 28 5.00 -7.03 -15.02
N ILE A 29 3.72 -7.30 -15.24
CA ILE A 29 2.87 -8.00 -14.28
C ILE A 29 3.25 -9.47 -14.13
N GLU A 30 3.78 -10.12 -15.18
CA GLU A 30 4.14 -11.53 -15.15
C GLU A 30 5.38 -11.78 -14.31
N GLU A 31 6.40 -10.91 -14.42
CA GLU A 31 7.56 -10.98 -13.54
C GLU A 31 7.17 -10.71 -12.08
N LEU A 32 6.30 -9.72 -11.84
CA LEU A 32 5.77 -9.45 -10.50
C LEU A 32 5.01 -10.65 -9.91
N LYS A 33 4.17 -11.32 -10.71
CA LYS A 33 3.45 -12.53 -10.30
C LYS A 33 4.43 -13.65 -9.95
N SER A 34 5.43 -13.88 -10.80
CA SER A 34 6.47 -14.90 -10.56
C SER A 34 7.20 -14.69 -9.22
N GLU A 35 7.56 -13.45 -8.90
CA GLU A 35 8.23 -13.13 -7.63
C GLU A 35 7.34 -13.41 -6.40
N PHE A 36 6.04 -13.13 -6.49
CA PHE A 36 5.09 -13.39 -5.41
C PHE A 36 4.60 -14.84 -5.35
N ASP A 37 4.65 -15.59 -6.45
CA ASP A 37 4.29 -17.01 -6.50
C ASP A 37 5.32 -17.89 -5.77
N VAL A 38 6.60 -17.50 -5.78
CA VAL A 38 7.65 -18.21 -5.03
C VAL A 38 7.40 -18.10 -3.52
N SER A 39 7.15 -16.88 -3.05
CA SER A 39 6.75 -16.60 -1.67
C SER A 39 6.20 -15.19 -1.61
N PRO A 40 4.91 -15.02 -1.27
CA PRO A 40 4.32 -13.68 -1.18
C PRO A 40 5.06 -12.78 -0.20
N ASP A 41 5.48 -13.31 0.94
CA ASP A 41 6.25 -12.58 1.96
C ASP A 41 7.62 -12.13 1.45
N LEU A 42 8.33 -12.96 0.67
CA LEU A 42 9.61 -12.57 0.08
C LEU A 42 9.43 -11.52 -1.02
N GLY A 43 8.39 -11.63 -1.83
CA GLY A 43 8.03 -10.60 -2.82
C GLY A 43 7.76 -9.25 -2.15
N ALA A 44 6.90 -9.25 -1.12
CA ALA A 44 6.65 -8.06 -0.31
C ALA A 44 7.95 -7.47 0.26
N LEU A 45 8.79 -8.31 0.87
CA LEU A 45 10.06 -7.89 1.46
C LEU A 45 10.99 -7.28 0.42
N PHE A 46 11.13 -7.89 -0.75
CA PHE A 46 11.98 -7.40 -1.83
C PHE A 46 11.63 -5.95 -2.21
N TYR A 47 10.36 -5.67 -2.47
CA TYR A 47 9.92 -4.32 -2.84
C TYR A 47 9.99 -3.31 -1.70
N PHE A 48 9.80 -3.77 -0.45
CA PHE A 48 10.03 -2.94 0.73
C PHE A 48 11.51 -2.53 0.87
N LEU A 49 12.44 -3.47 0.68
CA LEU A 49 13.88 -3.20 0.73
C LEU A 49 14.35 -2.28 -0.40
N GLU A 50 13.78 -2.44 -1.61
CA GLU A 50 14.05 -1.52 -2.72
C GLU A 50 13.61 -0.09 -2.40
N ALA A 51 12.45 0.11 -1.76
CA ALA A 51 12.03 1.42 -1.27
C ALA A 51 12.98 1.96 -0.18
N ALA A 52 13.38 1.12 0.78
CA ALA A 52 14.30 1.50 1.85
C ALA A 52 15.65 2.00 1.29
N LYS A 53 16.18 1.29 0.29
CA LYS A 53 17.41 1.64 -0.44
C LYS A 53 17.28 2.98 -1.17
N ARG A 54 16.17 3.24 -1.85
CA ARG A 54 15.91 4.52 -2.52
C ARG A 54 15.89 5.70 -1.55
N HIS A 55 15.35 5.48 -0.36
CA HIS A 55 15.32 6.48 0.71
C HIS A 55 16.61 6.53 1.54
N ARG A 56 17.62 5.69 1.24
CA ARG A 56 18.86 5.55 2.03
C ARG A 56 18.56 5.39 3.53
N THR A 57 17.48 4.68 3.83
CA THR A 57 17.00 4.46 5.19
C THR A 57 17.13 2.99 5.51
N GLU A 58 17.76 2.66 6.63
CA GLU A 58 17.88 1.28 7.07
C GLU A 58 16.50 0.74 7.49
N PRO A 59 16.06 -0.40 6.95
CA PRO A 59 14.78 -0.99 7.32
C PRO A 59 14.82 -1.47 8.77
N ASN A 60 13.80 -1.12 9.54
CA ASN A 60 13.68 -1.59 10.92
C ASN A 60 13.30 -3.08 10.95
N ASN A 61 13.96 -3.86 11.83
CA ASN A 61 13.71 -5.30 11.96
C ASN A 61 12.25 -5.65 12.32
N LEU A 62 11.57 -4.82 13.12
CA LEU A 62 10.16 -5.05 13.47
C LEU A 62 9.24 -4.80 12.27
N ASP A 63 9.53 -3.78 11.46
CA ASP A 63 8.77 -3.51 10.24
C ASP A 63 8.86 -4.68 9.27
N VAL A 64 10.10 -5.14 9.00
CA VAL A 64 10.37 -6.30 8.15
C VAL A 64 9.60 -7.54 8.64
N ARG A 65 9.58 -7.80 9.95
CA ARG A 65 8.86 -8.94 10.54
C ARG A 65 7.34 -8.80 10.49
N SER A 66 6.80 -7.60 10.38
CA SER A 66 5.36 -7.33 10.30
C SER A 66 4.83 -7.34 8.88
N LEU A 67 5.71 -7.22 7.88
CA LEU A 67 5.35 -7.21 6.48
C LEU A 67 4.79 -8.58 6.05
N ARG A 68 3.66 -8.59 5.35
CA ARG A 68 3.08 -9.82 4.80
C ARG A 68 2.73 -9.62 3.34
N GLY A 69 2.98 -10.64 2.52
CA GLY A 69 2.44 -10.75 1.19
C GLY A 69 1.30 -11.75 1.16
N HIS A 70 0.32 -11.50 0.31
CA HIS A 70 -0.82 -12.37 0.11
C HIS A 70 -1.10 -12.47 -1.38
N THR A 71 -1.37 -13.67 -1.87
CA THR A 71 -1.86 -13.89 -3.24
C THR A 71 -3.13 -14.71 -3.20
N GLY A 72 -3.98 -14.55 -4.21
CA GLY A 72 -5.24 -15.27 -4.25
C GLY A 72 -6.17 -14.77 -5.34
N ARG A 73 -7.47 -14.97 -5.11
CA ARG A 73 -8.53 -14.62 -6.07
C ARG A 73 -9.69 -13.92 -5.39
N ILE A 74 -10.29 -12.97 -6.11
CA ILE A 74 -11.60 -12.38 -5.77
C ILE A 74 -12.60 -12.91 -6.80
N GLY A 75 -13.49 -13.79 -6.34
CA GLY A 75 -14.41 -14.51 -7.23
C GLY A 75 -13.70 -15.35 -8.29
N VAL A 76 -14.30 -15.45 -9.48
CA VAL A 76 -13.76 -16.23 -10.61
C VAL A 76 -12.83 -15.43 -11.51
N LYS A 77 -12.98 -14.10 -11.50
CA LYS A 77 -12.49 -13.19 -12.52
C LYS A 77 -11.16 -12.52 -12.18
N LEU A 78 -10.88 -12.31 -10.90
CA LEU A 78 -9.79 -11.45 -10.47
C LEU A 78 -8.73 -12.24 -9.72
N ASN A 79 -7.46 -12.10 -10.12
CA ASN A 79 -6.32 -12.46 -9.30
C ASN A 79 -5.89 -11.25 -8.47
N TYR A 80 -5.37 -11.48 -7.26
CA TYR A 80 -4.78 -10.41 -6.46
C TYR A 80 -3.37 -10.76 -5.97
N ILE A 81 -2.57 -9.70 -5.83
CA ILE A 81 -1.37 -9.64 -5.01
C ILE A 81 -1.60 -8.51 -4.00
N VAL A 82 -1.52 -8.80 -2.70
CA VAL A 82 -1.66 -7.80 -1.63
C VAL A 82 -0.38 -7.77 -0.82
N VAL A 83 0.11 -6.57 -0.54
CA VAL A 83 1.13 -6.33 0.49
C VAL A 83 0.47 -5.65 1.67
N GLU A 84 0.62 -6.25 2.84
CA GLU A 84 0.24 -5.70 4.14
C GLU A 84 1.47 -5.08 4.82
N TYR A 85 1.32 -3.83 5.25
CA TYR A 85 2.40 -3.01 5.75
C TYR A 85 2.44 -2.93 7.29
N PRO A 86 3.61 -2.60 7.86
CA PRO A 86 3.74 -2.22 9.27
C PRO A 86 2.75 -1.11 9.65
N ARG A 87 2.19 -1.22 10.86
CA ARG A 87 1.21 -0.25 11.36
C ARG A 87 1.91 0.91 12.05
N PHE A 88 1.65 2.12 11.59
CA PHE A 88 2.14 3.35 12.21
C PHE A 88 0.99 4.12 12.88
N PRO A 89 1.24 4.83 14.00
CA PRO A 89 0.22 5.66 14.62
C PRO A 89 -0.43 6.62 13.62
N ALA A 90 -1.76 6.68 13.60
CA ALA A 90 -2.49 7.57 12.70
C ALA A 90 -2.14 9.03 13.01
N VAL A 91 -2.12 9.86 11.95
CA VAL A 91 -1.83 11.28 12.05
C VAL A 91 -3.11 12.04 11.71
N ASN A 92 -3.69 12.73 12.69
CA ASN A 92 -4.77 13.68 12.42
C ASN A 92 -4.16 14.99 11.93
N VAL A 93 -4.07 15.15 10.62
CA VAL A 93 -3.54 16.36 9.98
C VAL A 93 -4.52 17.52 10.15
N LEU A 94 -5.83 17.25 10.21
CA LEU A 94 -6.86 18.28 10.32
C LEU A 94 -6.86 18.97 11.68
N GLU A 95 -6.63 18.22 12.77
CA GLU A 95 -6.47 18.80 14.11
C GLU A 95 -5.23 19.71 14.22
N ASN A 96 -4.22 19.48 13.38
CA ASN A 96 -2.97 20.25 13.38
C ASN A 96 -2.96 21.41 12.37
N LEU A 97 -4.09 21.71 11.71
CA LEU A 97 -4.18 22.78 10.70
C LEU A 97 -3.91 24.19 11.25
N SER A 98 -4.06 24.40 12.57
CA SER A 98 -3.74 25.67 13.21
C SER A 98 -2.24 25.97 13.28
N ASP A 99 -1.38 24.94 13.21
CA ASP A 99 0.08 25.09 13.15
C ASP A 99 0.57 24.76 11.73
N SER A 100 0.48 25.76 10.85
CA SER A 100 0.82 25.67 9.43
C SER A 100 2.25 25.22 9.12
N SER A 101 3.16 25.23 10.11
CA SER A 101 4.54 24.77 10.01
C SER A 101 4.73 23.25 10.24
N LEU A 102 3.72 22.54 10.75
CA LEU A 102 3.80 21.10 11.09
C LEU A 102 3.25 20.16 10.00
N ILE A 103 2.50 20.70 9.03
CA ILE A 103 1.77 19.90 8.02
C ILE A 103 2.71 19.35 6.94
N THR A 104 3.79 20.07 6.62
CA THR A 104 4.71 19.72 5.55
C THR A 104 5.75 18.70 6.02
N GLY A 105 5.35 17.44 6.19
CA GLY A 105 6.33 16.39 6.50
C GLY A 105 5.76 15.01 6.74
N TYR A 106 4.54 14.89 7.24
CA TYR A 106 3.94 13.60 7.56
C TYR A 106 3.48 12.85 6.31
N VAL A 107 3.80 11.57 6.29
CA VAL A 107 3.32 10.63 5.28
C VAL A 107 2.14 9.84 5.85
N LEU A 108 1.01 9.84 5.15
CA LEU A 108 -0.14 9.00 5.48
C LEU A 108 0.21 7.55 5.10
N ALA A 109 0.48 6.73 6.11
CA ALA A 109 1.02 5.39 5.88
C ALA A 109 -0.07 4.49 5.27
N PRO A 110 0.27 3.65 4.27
CA PRO A 110 -0.62 2.60 3.79
C PRO A 110 -0.76 1.50 4.85
N TYR A 111 -1.92 0.86 4.86
CA TYR A 111 -2.17 -0.41 5.54
C TYR A 111 -2.01 -1.59 4.58
N PHE A 112 -2.57 -1.45 3.38
CA PHE A 112 -2.47 -2.43 2.31
C PHE A 112 -2.27 -1.77 0.95
N SER A 113 -1.58 -2.47 0.05
CA SER A 113 -1.65 -2.21 -1.40
C SER A 113 -2.03 -3.50 -2.10
N ALA A 114 -3.00 -3.42 -3.01
CA ALA A 114 -3.44 -4.52 -3.84
C ALA A 114 -3.11 -4.23 -5.30
N ILE A 115 -2.59 -5.22 -6.00
CA ILE A 115 -2.59 -5.29 -7.46
C ILE A 115 -3.65 -6.32 -7.82
N VAL A 116 -4.62 -5.90 -8.63
CA VAL A 116 -5.71 -6.76 -9.09
C VAL A 116 -5.61 -6.88 -10.60
N GLU A 117 -5.61 -8.11 -11.08
CA GLU A 117 -5.55 -8.45 -12.50
C GLU A 117 -6.84 -9.15 -12.91
N ASP A 118 -7.50 -8.63 -13.94
CA ASP A 118 -8.60 -9.30 -14.62
C ASP A 118 -8.06 -10.43 -15.49
N ARG A 119 -8.49 -11.67 -15.20
CA ARG A 119 -8.00 -12.88 -15.87
C ARG A 119 -8.40 -13.00 -17.33
N PHE A 120 -9.40 -12.24 -17.77
CA PHE A 120 -9.93 -12.31 -19.14
C PHE A 120 -9.45 -11.14 -19.99
N SER A 121 -9.36 -9.93 -19.42
CA SER A 121 -8.89 -8.74 -20.15
C SER A 121 -7.40 -8.45 -19.96
N SER A 122 -6.75 -9.07 -18.97
CA SER A 122 -5.40 -8.72 -18.50
C SER A 122 -5.28 -7.26 -18.05
N GLU A 123 -6.40 -6.61 -17.73
CA GLU A 123 -6.38 -5.27 -17.14
C GLU A 123 -5.83 -5.34 -15.71
N VAL A 124 -4.90 -4.43 -15.41
CA VAL A 124 -4.24 -4.32 -14.10
C VAL A 124 -4.67 -3.03 -13.43
N GLN A 125 -5.13 -3.15 -12.18
CA GLN A 125 -5.51 -2.02 -11.34
C GLN A 125 -4.79 -2.12 -9.99
N CYS A 126 -4.24 -1.01 -9.51
CA CYS A 126 -3.59 -0.97 -8.21
C CYS A 126 -4.41 -0.14 -7.23
N PHE A 127 -4.71 -0.72 -6.07
CA PHE A 127 -5.45 -0.06 -5.00
C PHE A 127 -4.58 0.07 -3.76
N VAL A 128 -4.78 1.14 -3.00
CA VAL A 128 -4.11 1.33 -1.71
C VAL A 128 -5.16 1.71 -0.67
N LEU A 129 -5.21 0.93 0.42
CA LEU A 129 -5.90 1.32 1.64
C LEU A 129 -4.86 2.00 2.54
N GLY A 130 -5.03 3.29 2.80
CA GLY A 130 -4.11 4.05 3.65
C GLY A 130 -4.81 4.92 4.67
N GLN A 131 -4.01 5.57 5.50
CA GLN A 131 -4.49 6.57 6.43
C GLN A 131 -5.10 7.77 5.70
N SER A 132 -6.15 8.35 6.26
CA SER A 132 -6.72 9.63 5.84
C SER A 132 -6.31 10.76 6.80
N PRO A 133 -6.43 12.03 6.36
CA PRO A 133 -6.06 13.20 7.18
C PRO A 133 -6.80 13.34 8.52
N ASP A 134 -7.95 12.69 8.68
CA ASP A 134 -8.79 12.68 9.87
C ASP A 134 -8.62 11.40 10.72
N ALA A 135 -7.47 10.74 10.57
CA ALA A 135 -7.08 9.52 11.28
C ALA A 135 -7.97 8.28 11.02
N ARG A 136 -8.79 8.29 9.95
CA ARG A 136 -9.54 7.13 9.44
C ARG A 136 -8.74 6.43 8.32
N THR A 137 -9.45 5.69 7.47
CA THR A 137 -8.88 5.05 6.28
C THR A 137 -9.46 5.64 5.00
N THR A 138 -8.69 5.60 3.92
CA THR A 138 -9.11 6.00 2.58
C THR A 138 -8.69 4.94 1.57
N LEU A 139 -9.57 4.64 0.62
CA LEU A 139 -9.26 3.80 -0.52
C LEU A 139 -8.83 4.68 -1.68
N ARG A 140 -7.75 4.30 -2.35
CA ARG A 140 -7.22 5.02 -3.51
C ARG A 140 -6.94 4.04 -4.64
N ILE A 141 -7.15 4.49 -5.87
CA ILE A 141 -6.63 3.81 -7.07
C ILE A 141 -5.38 4.54 -7.52
N VAL A 142 -4.33 3.78 -7.78
CA VAL A 142 -2.99 4.27 -8.08
C VAL A 142 -2.53 3.70 -9.41
N SER A 143 -1.94 4.55 -10.23
CA SER A 143 -1.24 4.17 -11.45
C SER A 143 0.09 4.94 -11.51
N PRO A 144 0.98 4.67 -12.48
CA PRO A 144 2.22 5.40 -12.62
C PRO A 144 2.06 6.92 -12.79
N ILE A 145 0.87 7.37 -13.21
CA ILE A 145 0.57 8.78 -13.52
C ILE A 145 -0.55 9.38 -12.68
N ALA A 146 -1.27 8.57 -11.89
CA ALA A 146 -2.44 9.03 -11.15
C ALA A 146 -2.52 8.42 -9.74
N ASN A 147 -3.04 9.19 -8.80
CA ASN A 147 -3.31 8.76 -7.44
C ASN A 147 -4.67 9.33 -6.99
N THR A 148 -5.74 8.63 -7.35
CA THR A 148 -7.11 9.11 -7.20
C THR A 148 -7.74 8.58 -5.92
N ASN A 149 -8.31 9.47 -5.11
CA ASN A 149 -9.05 9.10 -3.91
C ASN A 149 -10.44 8.57 -4.31
N LEU A 150 -10.80 7.37 -3.84
CA LEU A 150 -12.08 6.70 -4.08
C LEU A 150 -13.07 6.82 -2.90
N GLY A 151 -12.72 7.64 -1.90
CA GLY A 151 -13.50 7.91 -0.71
C GLY A 151 -12.98 7.18 0.53
N ASP A 152 -13.91 6.98 1.47
CA ASP A 152 -13.66 6.28 2.73
C ASP A 152 -13.23 4.83 2.47
N GLY A 153 -12.28 4.36 3.28
CA GLY A 153 -11.83 2.98 3.28
C GLY A 153 -12.62 2.11 4.26
N CYS A 154 -12.25 0.82 4.36
CA CYS A 154 -12.71 -0.07 5.41
C CYS A 154 -11.78 -0.04 6.62
N GLU A 155 -12.17 -0.71 7.71
CA GLU A 155 -11.23 -1.05 8.78
C GLU A 155 -10.02 -1.79 8.19
N PRO A 156 -8.81 -1.56 8.69
CA PRO A 156 -7.62 -2.04 8.02
C PRO A 156 -7.32 -3.51 8.40
N ASP A 157 -8.27 -4.36 8.04
CA ASP A 157 -8.28 -5.82 8.09
C ASP A 157 -8.24 -6.38 6.65
N LEU A 158 -7.54 -7.49 6.44
CA LEU A 158 -7.35 -8.05 5.11
C LEU A 158 -8.68 -8.52 4.49
N GLY A 159 -9.55 -9.18 5.27
CA GLY A 159 -10.84 -9.66 4.80
C GLY A 159 -11.75 -8.50 4.39
N ALA A 160 -11.88 -7.51 5.26
CA ALA A 160 -12.65 -6.29 4.97
C ALA A 160 -12.10 -5.53 3.75
N PHE A 161 -10.78 -5.54 3.54
CA PHE A 161 -10.17 -4.92 2.37
C PHE A 161 -10.48 -5.68 1.08
N LEU A 162 -10.38 -7.01 1.07
CA LEU A 162 -10.72 -7.83 -0.10
C LEU A 162 -12.22 -7.72 -0.45
N GLU A 163 -13.11 -7.67 0.53
CA GLU A 163 -14.54 -7.44 0.32
C GLU A 163 -14.81 -6.06 -0.30
N LEU A 164 -14.12 -5.01 0.18
CA LEU A 164 -14.23 -3.67 -0.39
C LEU A 164 -13.74 -3.63 -1.84
N LEU A 165 -12.65 -4.34 -2.18
CA LEU A 165 -12.17 -4.41 -3.56
C LEU A 165 -13.16 -5.13 -4.48
N ALA A 166 -13.78 -6.22 -4.01
CA ALA A 166 -14.81 -6.93 -4.77
C ALA A 166 -15.96 -5.98 -5.17
N GLN A 167 -16.43 -5.15 -4.25
CA GLN A 167 -17.52 -4.19 -4.48
C GLN A 167 -17.16 -3.05 -5.44
N ARG A 168 -15.87 -2.74 -5.62
CA ARG A 168 -15.40 -1.60 -6.42
C ARG A 168 -15.06 -1.95 -7.86
N ILE A 169 -14.82 -3.23 -8.13
CA ILE A 169 -14.39 -3.74 -9.45
C ILE A 169 -15.55 -4.42 -10.19
N GLU A 170 -16.65 -4.75 -9.49
CA GLU A 170 -17.96 -5.07 -10.10
C GLU A 170 -18.55 -3.88 -10.88
#